data_AF-A0A1V5LHC4-F1
#
_entry.id   AF-A0A1V5LHC4-F1
#
_cell.length_a   1.000
_cell.length_b   1.000
_cell.length_c   1.000
_cell.angle_alpha   90.00
_cell.angle_beta   90.00
_cell.angle_gamma   90.00
#
_symmetry.space_group_name_H-M   'P 1'
#
loop_
_entity.id
_entity.type
_entity.pdbx_description
1 polymer ?
#
loop_
_entity_poly.entity_id
_entity_poly.type
_entity_poly.pdbx_seq_one_letter_code
_entity_poly.pdbx_strand_id
1 'polypeptide(L)'
;MFPVSDENPTHTYPVVNHLLIFANIVAFIAQFLFLQGAAGEVLERQLMVVPARFLNHFSLTEFGTILSSMFMHGGLSHLFGNLWYLYIFGDNVEDRVGHTNYLLFYLCCGILADLAHIISDPSSTIGSLGASGAISGVLGAYLVLYPGVKVNTWISWYFRPKLDAWVLIGFWFVLQVASSAFSDLSGGGTAWFAHIGGFVGGIILLKFVLKDNERRTGSPYSYANVEKLPLPPFIAAFLVLYGLAAIGFSAYQHHAFRFQLQNIAPAVQPPSKALPQQAPHPDYSAAPSKNKTAGKHSHKVKSAASKSVK
;
A
#
# COMPACT_ATOMS: atom_id res chain seq x y z
N MET A 1 -3.11 -7.05 11.82
CA MET A 1 -3.01 -6.60 13.22
C MET A 1 -2.81 -5.10 13.19
N PHE A 2 -3.72 -4.32 13.78
CA PHE A 2 -3.69 -2.86 13.69
C PHE A 2 -3.42 -2.26 15.07
N PRO A 3 -2.25 -1.66 15.33
CA PRO A 3 -1.97 -1.03 16.62
C PRO A 3 -2.92 0.14 16.87
N VAL A 4 -3.34 0.37 18.10
CA VAL A 4 -4.24 1.47 18.50
C VAL A 4 -3.56 2.44 19.44
N SER A 5 -2.77 1.90 20.37
CA SER A 5 -1.93 2.64 21.31
C SER A 5 -0.98 1.65 21.97
N ASP A 6 0.11 2.15 22.54
CA ASP A 6 0.96 1.41 23.47
C ASP A 6 0.86 1.99 24.89
N GLU A 7 1.32 1.21 25.85
CA GLU A 7 1.30 1.53 27.28
C GLU A 7 2.58 2.20 27.78
N ASN A 8 3.46 2.66 26.87
CA ASN A 8 4.69 3.33 27.27
C ASN A 8 4.44 4.85 27.43
N PRO A 9 4.58 5.40 28.65
CA PRO A 9 4.50 6.84 28.84
C PRO A 9 5.64 7.54 28.09
N THR A 10 5.42 8.79 27.72
CA THR A 10 6.48 9.69 27.24
C THR A 10 6.79 10.70 28.34
N HIS A 11 7.95 11.36 28.24
CA HIS A 11 8.38 12.37 29.21
C HIS A 11 8.49 13.78 28.61
N THR A 12 8.52 13.86 27.29
CA THR A 12 8.62 15.09 26.50
C THR A 12 7.53 15.12 25.43
N TYR A 13 7.15 16.33 25.02
CA TYR A 13 6.21 16.50 23.91
C TYR A 13 6.94 16.21 22.59
N PRO A 14 6.44 15.30 21.73
CA PRO A 14 7.17 14.83 20.54
C PRO A 14 6.99 15.82 19.37
N VAL A 15 7.66 16.98 19.47
CA VAL A 15 7.54 18.10 18.51
C VAL A 15 7.90 17.65 17.11
N VAL A 16 9.03 16.96 16.95
CA VAL A 16 9.56 16.57 15.63
C VAL A 16 8.67 15.51 14.98
N ASN A 17 8.16 14.55 15.74
CA ASN A 17 7.23 13.54 15.23
C ASN A 17 5.96 14.20 14.66
N HIS A 18 5.41 15.18 15.38
CA HIS A 18 4.26 15.94 14.89
C HIS A 18 4.58 16.78 13.65
N LEU A 19 5.76 17.40 13.58
CA LEU A 19 6.20 18.14 12.40
C LEU A 19 6.39 17.22 11.18
N LEU A 20 6.93 16.02 11.38
CA LEU A 20 7.05 15.01 10.31
C LEU A 20 5.68 14.56 9.82
N ILE A 21 4.73 14.28 10.74
CA ILE A 21 3.35 13.96 10.36
C ILE A 21 2.72 15.09 9.55
N PHE A 22 2.86 16.34 10.04
CA PHE A 22 2.35 17.51 9.34
C PHE A 22 2.97 17.69 7.95
N ALA A 23 4.29 17.54 7.82
CA ALA A 23 5.00 17.63 6.55
C ALA A 23 4.50 16.60 5.53
N ASN A 24 4.26 15.37 5.95
CA ASN A 24 3.69 14.31 5.10
C ASN A 24 2.26 14.64 4.64
N ILE A 25 1.43 15.22 5.52
CA ILE A 25 0.08 15.68 5.15
C ILE A 25 0.15 16.80 4.11
N VAL A 26 1.00 17.80 4.33
CA VAL A 26 1.18 18.94 3.40
C VAL A 26 1.71 18.46 2.05
N ALA A 27 2.72 17.58 2.04
CA ALA A 27 3.27 17.01 0.81
C ALA A 27 2.20 16.24 0.04
N PHE A 28 1.38 15.44 0.71
CA PHE A 28 0.29 14.71 0.06
C PHE A 28 -0.79 15.63 -0.52
N ILE A 29 -1.16 16.70 0.21
CA ILE A 29 -2.08 17.73 -0.32
C ILE A 29 -1.49 18.38 -1.58
N ALA A 30 -0.19 18.71 -1.57
CA ALA A 30 0.49 19.25 -2.74
C ALA A 30 0.50 18.26 -3.92
N GLN A 31 0.75 16.97 -3.69
CA GLN A 31 0.62 15.94 -4.72
C GLN A 31 -0.79 15.93 -5.32
N PHE A 32 -1.82 15.95 -4.46
CA PHE A 32 -3.21 15.93 -4.90
C PHE A 32 -3.59 17.17 -5.73
N LEU A 33 -3.10 18.35 -5.37
CA LEU A 33 -3.42 19.60 -6.05
C LEU A 33 -2.62 19.82 -7.35
N PHE A 34 -1.36 19.38 -7.39
CA PHE A 34 -0.42 19.78 -8.46
C PHE A 34 0.09 18.62 -9.33
N LEU A 35 0.01 17.37 -8.87
CA LEU A 35 0.52 16.20 -9.60
C LEU A 35 -0.61 15.37 -10.21
N GLN A 36 -1.49 16.03 -10.98
CA GLN A 36 -2.61 15.38 -11.65
C GLN A 36 -2.41 15.35 -13.18
N GLY A 37 -2.92 14.30 -13.82
CA GLY A 37 -2.80 14.09 -15.26
C GLY A 37 -1.37 13.79 -15.74
N ALA A 38 -1.18 13.70 -17.07
CA ALA A 38 0.07 13.23 -17.66
C ALA A 38 1.32 14.04 -17.26
N ALA A 39 1.20 15.37 -17.15
CA ALA A 39 2.32 16.20 -16.68
C ALA A 39 2.63 15.95 -15.19
N GLY A 40 1.60 15.71 -14.38
CA GLY A 40 1.73 15.36 -12.96
C GLY A 40 2.43 14.02 -12.77
N GLU A 41 2.08 13.00 -13.56
CA GLU A 41 2.73 11.68 -13.51
C GLU A 41 4.23 11.75 -13.83
N VAL A 42 4.62 12.59 -14.81
CA VAL A 42 6.04 12.80 -15.13
C VAL A 42 6.77 13.45 -13.95
N LEU A 43 6.17 14.46 -13.33
CA LEU A 43 6.76 15.16 -12.19
C LEU A 43 6.81 14.28 -10.93
N GLU A 44 5.78 13.48 -10.67
CA GLU A 44 5.78 12.47 -9.60
C GLU A 44 6.94 11.48 -9.80
N ARG A 45 7.15 11.02 -11.03
CA ARG A 45 8.29 10.16 -11.36
C ARG A 45 9.64 10.83 -11.09
N GLN A 46 9.76 12.15 -11.28
CA GLN A 46 10.98 12.90 -10.99
C GLN A 46 11.25 13.10 -9.50
N LEU A 47 10.24 12.91 -8.64
CA LEU A 47 10.34 13.11 -7.19
C LEU A 47 10.51 11.78 -6.42
N MET A 48 10.16 10.64 -7.02
CA MET A 48 10.41 9.30 -6.45
C MET A 48 11.84 8.81 -6.75
N VAL A 49 12.38 7.94 -5.89
CA VAL A 49 13.66 7.26 -6.16
C VAL A 49 13.43 6.15 -7.16
N VAL A 50 14.08 6.21 -8.33
CA VAL A 50 14.05 5.12 -9.33
C VAL A 50 15.45 4.51 -9.43
N PRO A 51 15.67 3.24 -9.04
CA PRO A 51 17.01 2.64 -8.99
C PRO A 51 17.83 2.80 -10.27
N ALA A 52 17.26 2.41 -11.42
CA ALA A 52 17.95 2.52 -12.69
C ALA A 52 18.29 3.97 -13.07
N ARG A 53 17.44 4.94 -12.72
CA ARG A 53 17.70 6.36 -13.01
C ARG A 53 18.78 6.91 -12.09
N PHE A 54 18.68 6.63 -10.79
CA PHE A 54 19.63 7.10 -9.78
C PHE A 54 21.05 6.65 -10.11
N LEU A 55 21.23 5.38 -10.50
CA LEU A 55 22.54 4.81 -10.82
C LEU A 55 23.09 5.25 -12.19
N ASN A 56 22.24 5.51 -13.18
CA ASN A 56 22.69 5.96 -14.50
C ASN A 56 22.90 7.48 -14.60
N HIS A 57 22.29 8.26 -13.70
CA HIS A 57 22.30 9.72 -13.76
C HIS A 57 22.64 10.38 -12.40
N PHE A 58 23.77 9.99 -11.81
CA PHE A 58 24.27 10.59 -10.57
C PHE A 58 24.35 12.12 -10.65
N SER A 59 23.43 12.79 -9.96
CA SER A 59 23.29 14.24 -9.95
C SER A 59 22.69 14.73 -8.63
N LEU A 60 22.86 16.01 -8.30
CA LEU A 60 22.23 16.62 -7.11
C LEU A 60 20.71 16.46 -7.12
N THR A 61 20.10 16.47 -8.31
CA THR A 61 18.66 16.22 -8.49
C THR A 61 18.29 14.80 -8.06
N GLU A 62 19.04 13.78 -8.49
CA GLU A 62 18.79 12.40 -8.06
C GLU A 62 19.02 12.20 -6.56
N PHE A 63 20.03 12.83 -5.96
CA PHE A 63 20.18 12.83 -4.49
C PHE A 63 18.98 13.49 -3.78
N GLY A 64 18.41 14.54 -4.39
CA GLY A 64 17.17 15.16 -3.93
C GLY A 64 16.00 14.19 -3.89
N THR A 65 15.96 13.20 -4.79
CA THR A 65 14.86 12.21 -4.84
C THR A 65 14.79 11.34 -3.60
N ILE A 66 15.92 11.05 -2.94
CA ILE A 66 15.96 10.32 -1.66
C ILE A 66 15.21 11.09 -0.57
N LEU A 67 15.27 12.43 -0.58
CA LEU A 67 14.57 13.23 0.40
C LEU A 67 13.11 13.46 0.01
N SER A 68 12.81 13.72 -1.28
CA SER A 68 11.43 13.93 -1.70
C SER A 68 10.59 12.66 -1.64
N SER A 69 11.14 11.49 -1.98
CA SER A 69 10.47 10.18 -1.90
C SER A 69 9.89 9.92 -0.51
N MET A 70 10.63 10.29 0.54
CA MET A 70 10.25 10.08 1.95
C MET A 70 8.97 10.80 2.37
N PHE A 71 8.51 11.81 1.63
CA PHE A 71 7.29 12.55 1.94
C PHE A 71 6.16 12.30 0.93
N MET A 72 6.44 11.56 -0.14
CA MET A 72 5.46 11.24 -1.17
C MET A 72 4.63 10.01 -0.80
N HIS A 73 3.36 9.99 -1.20
CA HIS A 73 2.49 8.83 -0.98
C HIS A 73 1.66 8.52 -2.23
N GLY A 74 1.60 7.24 -2.58
CA GLY A 74 0.85 6.73 -3.75
C GLY A 74 -0.67 6.63 -3.52
N GLY A 75 -1.17 7.16 -2.40
CA GLY A 75 -2.58 7.15 -2.09
C GLY A 75 -2.89 7.44 -0.62
N LEU A 76 -4.16 7.66 -0.34
CA LEU A 76 -4.64 8.08 0.96
C LEU A 76 -4.47 6.99 2.04
N SER A 77 -4.67 5.72 1.67
CA SER A 77 -4.43 4.57 2.58
C SER A 77 -2.95 4.40 2.92
N HIS A 78 -2.05 4.67 1.97
CA HIS A 78 -0.62 4.64 2.18
C HIS A 78 -0.18 5.74 3.14
N LEU A 79 -0.66 6.98 2.94
CA LEU A 79 -0.44 8.08 3.87
C LEU A 79 -0.97 7.73 5.27
N PHE A 80 -2.22 7.31 5.38
CA PHE A 80 -2.83 6.97 6.66
C PHE A 80 -2.00 5.93 7.42
N GLY A 81 -1.60 4.84 6.76
CA GLY A 81 -0.77 3.80 7.38
C GLY A 81 0.53 4.36 7.94
N ASN A 82 1.25 5.18 7.16
CA ASN A 82 2.50 5.78 7.58
C ASN A 82 2.32 6.71 8.78
N LEU A 83 1.38 7.65 8.68
CA LEU A 83 1.11 8.59 9.77
C LEU A 83 0.65 7.89 11.04
N TRP A 84 -0.11 6.81 10.90
CA TRP A 84 -0.60 6.03 12.03
C TRP A 84 0.53 5.35 12.78
N TYR A 85 1.42 4.62 12.09
CA TYR A 85 2.57 3.99 12.73
C TYR A 85 3.54 5.02 13.32
N LEU A 86 3.79 6.12 12.60
CA LEU A 86 4.63 7.20 13.09
C LEU A 86 4.04 7.87 14.34
N TYR A 87 2.72 8.02 14.41
CA TYR A 87 2.03 8.55 15.58
C TYR A 87 2.13 7.62 16.80
N ILE A 88 1.93 6.31 16.60
CA ILE A 88 1.93 5.35 17.72
C ILE A 88 3.33 5.10 18.28
N PHE A 89 4.35 5.02 17.43
CA PHE A 89 5.69 4.56 17.87
C PHE A 89 6.76 5.67 17.87
N GLY A 90 6.56 6.74 17.09
CA GLY A 90 7.58 7.76 16.89
C GLY A 90 7.79 8.66 18.09
N ASP A 91 6.76 8.90 18.89
CA ASP A 91 6.84 9.73 20.11
C ASP A 91 7.78 9.12 21.16
N ASN A 92 7.69 7.81 21.41
CA ASN A 92 8.54 7.12 22.38
C ASN A 92 10.01 7.09 21.92
N VAL A 93 10.26 6.96 20.62
CA VAL A 93 11.63 7.02 20.09
C VAL A 93 12.18 8.44 20.20
N GLU A 94 11.40 9.46 19.83
CA GLU A 94 11.79 10.87 19.98
C GLU A 94 12.10 11.22 21.43
N ASP A 95 11.24 10.81 22.36
CA ASP A 95 11.40 11.03 23.79
C ASP A 95 12.72 10.43 24.30
N ARG A 96 13.07 9.24 23.81
CA ARG A 96 14.28 8.53 24.25
C ARG A 96 15.57 9.10 23.69
N VAL A 97 15.55 9.62 22.45
CA VAL A 97 16.76 10.07 21.74
C VAL A 97 16.93 11.59 21.69
N GLY A 98 15.86 12.34 21.98
CA GLY A 98 15.78 13.80 21.90
C GLY A 98 15.44 14.31 20.49
N HIS A 99 14.78 15.47 20.42
CA HIS A 99 14.22 16.06 19.20
C HIS A 99 15.20 16.11 18.01
N THR A 100 16.37 16.72 18.18
CA THR A 100 17.34 16.90 17.08
C THR A 100 17.87 15.56 16.57
N ASN A 101 18.21 14.64 17.48
CA ASN A 101 18.70 13.33 17.11
C ASN A 101 17.60 12.50 16.46
N TYR A 102 16.35 12.64 16.88
CA TYR A 102 15.22 11.96 16.26
C TYR A 102 15.02 12.39 14.81
N LEU A 103 15.12 13.70 14.51
CA LEU A 103 15.05 14.20 13.14
C LEU A 103 16.15 13.60 12.27
N LEU A 104 17.41 13.68 12.73
CA LEU A 104 18.54 13.13 11.99
C LEU A 104 18.42 11.61 11.83
N PHE A 105 18.01 10.91 12.89
CA PHE A 105 17.76 9.49 12.89
C PHE A 105 16.72 9.09 11.85
N TYR A 106 15.56 9.78 11.82
CA TYR A 106 14.49 9.53 10.86
C TYR A 106 14.98 9.73 9.41
N LEU A 107 15.68 10.83 9.13
CA LEU A 107 16.23 11.12 7.80
C LEU A 107 17.27 10.07 7.37
N CYS A 108 18.20 9.70 8.26
CA CYS A 108 19.17 8.66 7.97
C CYS A 108 18.53 7.29 7.76
N CYS A 109 17.47 6.94 8.49
CA CYS A 109 16.73 5.70 8.26
C CYS A 109 16.09 5.68 6.87
N GLY A 110 15.51 6.80 6.42
CA GLY A 110 14.97 6.93 5.06
C GLY A 110 16.04 6.78 3.99
N ILE A 111 17.20 7.42 4.17
CA ILE A 111 18.34 7.26 3.26
C ILE A 111 18.77 5.79 3.18
N LEU A 112 18.92 5.11 4.32
CA LEU A 112 19.30 3.69 4.33
C LEU A 112 18.24 2.78 3.69
N ALA A 113 16.96 3.12 3.85
CA ALA A 113 15.86 2.42 3.18
C ALA A 113 15.95 2.55 1.66
N ASP A 114 16.11 3.78 1.14
CA ASP A 114 16.22 4.01 -0.30
C ASP A 114 17.47 3.38 -0.90
N LEU A 115 18.61 3.44 -0.18
CA LEU A 115 19.83 2.75 -0.60
C LEU A 115 19.64 1.23 -0.65
N ALA A 116 18.98 0.63 0.34
CA ALA A 116 18.69 -0.80 0.34
C ALA A 116 17.78 -1.19 -0.83
N HIS A 117 16.79 -0.36 -1.14
CA HIS A 117 15.93 -0.53 -2.31
C HIS A 117 16.71 -0.45 -3.63
N ILE A 118 17.55 0.58 -3.81
CA ILE A 118 18.41 0.75 -5.00
C ILE A 118 19.33 -0.46 -5.20
N ILE A 119 19.95 -0.94 -4.13
CA ILE A 119 20.89 -2.07 -4.18
C ILE A 119 20.15 -3.39 -4.47
N SER A 120 18.90 -3.52 -4.03
CA SER A 120 18.12 -4.76 -4.18
C SER A 120 17.70 -5.06 -5.62
N ASP A 121 17.38 -4.02 -6.41
CA ASP A 121 17.12 -4.13 -7.84
C ASP A 121 17.66 -2.89 -8.59
N PRO A 122 18.97 -2.87 -8.90
CA PRO A 122 19.64 -1.75 -9.56
C PRO A 122 19.06 -1.42 -10.94
N SER A 123 18.44 -2.40 -11.61
CA SER A 123 17.86 -2.25 -12.95
C SER A 123 16.40 -1.80 -12.93
N SER A 124 15.77 -1.75 -11.76
CA SER A 124 14.36 -1.40 -11.65
C SER A 124 14.07 -0.01 -12.21
N THR A 125 13.06 0.05 -13.08
CA THR A 125 12.46 1.30 -13.54
C THR A 125 11.23 1.71 -12.71
N ILE A 126 10.84 0.87 -11.74
CA ILE A 126 9.76 1.11 -10.80
C ILE A 126 10.34 1.91 -9.63
N GLY A 127 9.80 3.10 -9.38
CA GLY A 127 10.27 3.93 -8.29
C GLY A 127 9.65 3.59 -6.94
N SER A 128 10.36 3.96 -5.89
CA SER A 128 9.93 3.91 -4.50
C SER A 128 9.58 5.31 -3.99
N LEU A 129 8.49 5.38 -3.26
CA LEU A 129 8.01 6.57 -2.56
C LEU A 129 7.33 6.12 -1.26
N GLY A 130 7.35 6.97 -0.24
CA GLY A 130 6.75 6.71 1.05
C GLY A 130 7.67 7.02 2.23
N ALA A 131 7.07 7.54 3.30
CA ALA A 131 7.71 7.65 4.61
C ALA A 131 8.03 6.29 5.25
N SER A 132 7.47 5.20 4.73
CA SER A 132 7.47 3.87 5.33
C SER A 132 8.87 3.31 5.57
N GLY A 133 9.86 3.61 4.72
CA GLY A 133 11.27 3.22 4.93
C GLY A 133 11.87 3.82 6.20
N ALA A 134 11.72 5.14 6.38
CA ALA A 134 12.17 5.84 7.58
C ALA A 134 11.41 5.38 8.83
N ILE A 135 10.09 5.22 8.72
CA ILE A 135 9.23 4.70 9.80
C ILE A 135 9.65 3.27 10.18
N SER A 136 10.06 2.43 9.23
CA SER A 136 10.58 1.10 9.52
C SER A 136 11.81 1.17 10.44
N GLY A 137 12.68 2.16 10.24
CA GLY A 137 13.80 2.42 11.16
C GLY A 137 13.37 2.86 12.55
N VAL A 138 12.32 3.69 12.65
CA VAL A 138 11.68 4.04 13.93
C VAL A 138 11.12 2.80 14.62
N LEU A 139 10.47 1.89 13.90
CA LEU A 139 9.97 0.62 14.47
C LEU A 139 11.11 -0.29 14.92
N GLY A 140 12.21 -0.35 14.17
CA GLY A 140 13.42 -1.06 14.57
C GLY A 140 14.00 -0.53 15.87
N ALA A 141 14.09 0.80 16.01
CA ALA A 141 14.52 1.44 17.25
C ALA A 141 13.55 1.17 18.41
N TYR A 142 12.24 1.32 18.18
CA TYR A 142 11.21 1.04 19.18
C TYR A 142 11.31 -0.39 19.69
N LEU A 143 11.49 -1.37 18.80
CA LEU A 143 11.63 -2.78 19.18
C LEU A 143 12.83 -3.04 20.10
N VAL A 144 13.95 -2.36 19.86
CA VAL A 144 15.16 -2.49 20.70
C VAL A 144 14.95 -1.84 22.06
N LEU A 145 14.29 -0.68 22.10
CA LEU A 145 14.07 0.09 23.33
C LEU A 145 12.98 -0.52 24.22
N TYR A 146 11.91 -1.03 23.60
CA TYR A 146 10.64 -1.33 24.27
C TYR A 146 10.04 -2.69 23.85
N PRO A 147 10.81 -3.80 23.78
CA PRO A 147 10.33 -5.06 23.21
C PRO A 147 9.12 -5.66 23.96
N GLY A 148 9.06 -5.48 25.28
CA GLY A 148 8.00 -6.00 26.14
C GLY A 148 6.86 -5.02 26.43
N VAL A 149 6.86 -3.82 25.83
CA VAL A 149 5.75 -2.87 26.00
C VAL A 149 4.50 -3.43 25.35
N LYS A 150 3.38 -3.33 26.05
CA LYS A 150 2.08 -3.78 25.54
C LYS A 150 1.51 -2.75 24.56
N VAL A 151 1.14 -3.25 23.39
CA VAL A 151 0.46 -2.52 22.33
C VAL A 151 -0.98 -3.02 22.26
N ASN A 152 -1.94 -2.13 22.54
CA ASN A 152 -3.35 -2.36 22.29
C ASN A 152 -3.54 -2.56 20.79
N THR A 153 -3.90 -3.78 20.39
CA THR A 153 -3.94 -4.17 18.99
C THR A 153 -5.34 -4.57 18.60
N TRP A 154 -5.85 -4.00 17.51
CA TRP A 154 -7.11 -4.37 16.91
C TRP A 154 -6.89 -5.46 15.85
N ILE A 155 -7.46 -6.65 16.05
CA ILE A 155 -7.39 -7.76 15.09
C ILE A 155 -8.75 -7.99 14.42
N SER A 156 -9.84 -7.91 15.19
CA SER A 156 -11.22 -8.01 14.68
C SER A 156 -12.16 -7.17 15.54
N TRP A 157 -13.40 -6.95 15.11
CA TRP A 157 -14.38 -6.09 15.80
C TRP A 157 -14.53 -6.41 17.29
N TYR A 158 -14.51 -7.71 17.63
CA TYR A 158 -14.63 -8.22 19.00
C TYR A 158 -13.29 -8.60 19.65
N PHE A 159 -12.17 -8.54 18.93
CA PHE A 159 -10.87 -9.04 19.40
C PHE A 159 -9.81 -7.94 19.36
N ARG A 160 -9.49 -7.42 20.56
CA ARG A 160 -8.53 -6.34 20.78
C ARG A 160 -7.49 -6.71 21.84
N PRO A 161 -6.61 -7.71 21.59
CA PRO A 161 -5.62 -8.11 22.57
C PRO A 161 -4.55 -7.04 22.79
N LYS A 162 -3.94 -7.09 23.97
CA LYS A 162 -2.68 -6.41 24.25
C LYS A 162 -1.53 -7.35 23.92
N LEU A 163 -0.70 -6.98 22.95
CA LEU A 163 0.42 -7.79 22.50
C LEU A 163 1.72 -7.10 22.83
N ASP A 164 2.77 -7.85 23.09
CA ASP A 164 4.09 -7.25 23.22
C ASP A 164 4.50 -6.62 21.88
N ALA A 165 5.21 -5.50 21.96
CA ALA A 165 5.73 -4.81 20.78
C ALA A 165 6.56 -5.75 19.90
N TRP A 166 7.34 -6.65 20.50
CA TRP A 166 8.12 -7.64 19.74
C TRP A 166 7.26 -8.61 18.92
N VAL A 167 6.08 -8.98 19.41
CA VAL A 167 5.16 -9.84 18.65
C VAL A 167 4.64 -9.07 17.43
N LEU A 168 4.15 -7.85 17.64
CA LEU A 168 3.55 -7.06 16.56
C LEU A 168 4.59 -6.63 15.51
N ILE A 169 5.66 -5.96 15.96
CA ILE A 169 6.69 -5.38 15.09
C ILE A 169 7.56 -6.48 14.50
N GLY A 170 7.95 -7.49 15.30
CA GLY A 170 8.76 -8.61 14.85
C GLY A 170 8.02 -9.46 13.81
N PHE A 171 6.74 -9.77 14.04
CA PHE A 171 5.92 -10.48 13.05
C PHE A 171 5.80 -9.68 11.75
N TRP A 172 5.51 -8.37 11.85
CA TRP A 172 5.46 -7.51 10.67
C TRP A 172 6.78 -7.51 9.89
N PHE A 173 7.93 -7.42 10.57
CA PHE A 173 9.25 -7.46 9.93
C PHE A 173 9.53 -8.80 9.25
N VAL A 174 9.18 -9.92 9.90
CA VAL A 174 9.29 -11.26 9.28
C VAL A 174 8.45 -11.34 8.01
N LEU A 175 7.25 -10.74 7.98
CA LEU A 175 6.45 -10.66 6.76
C LEU A 175 7.14 -9.82 5.67
N GLN A 176 7.88 -8.75 6.02
CA GLN A 176 8.65 -8.00 5.02
C GLN A 176 9.72 -8.89 4.36
N VAL A 177 10.48 -9.63 5.17
CA VAL A 177 11.53 -10.55 4.69
C VAL A 177 10.95 -11.71 3.88
N ALA A 178 9.85 -12.30 4.35
CA ALA A 178 9.17 -13.34 3.60
C ALA A 178 8.68 -12.80 2.24
N SER A 179 8.04 -11.63 2.24
CA SER A 179 7.50 -11.03 1.01
C SER A 179 8.59 -10.62 0.03
N SER A 180 9.76 -10.18 0.51
CA SER A 180 10.91 -9.92 -0.35
C SER A 180 11.48 -11.20 -0.98
N ALA A 181 11.36 -12.35 -0.31
CA ALA A 181 11.81 -13.63 -0.86
C ALA A 181 10.86 -14.22 -1.92
N PHE A 182 9.60 -13.75 -1.97
CA PHE A 182 8.58 -14.21 -2.93
C PHE A 182 8.18 -13.13 -3.95
N SER A 183 9.01 -12.09 -4.13
CA SER A 183 8.68 -10.89 -4.93
C SER A 183 8.36 -11.18 -6.41
N ASP A 184 8.96 -12.21 -7.00
CA ASP A 184 8.78 -12.58 -8.42
C ASP A 184 7.35 -13.03 -8.77
N LEU A 185 6.53 -13.38 -7.78
CA LEU A 185 5.21 -13.99 -7.97
C LEU A 185 4.03 -13.00 -7.99
N SER A 186 4.23 -11.75 -7.57
CA SER A 186 3.10 -10.84 -7.26
C SER A 186 3.17 -9.44 -7.89
N GLY A 187 4.19 -9.12 -8.68
CA GLY A 187 4.26 -7.89 -9.48
C GLY A 187 4.28 -6.56 -8.70
N GLY A 188 4.22 -6.59 -7.37
CA GLY A 188 4.29 -5.41 -6.49
C GLY A 188 5.61 -5.31 -5.70
N GLY A 189 6.64 -6.06 -6.09
CA GLY A 189 7.74 -6.45 -5.22
C GLY A 189 9.00 -5.60 -5.36
N THR A 190 9.05 -4.41 -4.75
CA THR A 190 10.33 -3.72 -4.48
C THR A 190 10.36 -2.89 -3.18
N ALA A 191 9.19 -2.53 -2.61
CA ALA A 191 9.11 -1.76 -1.36
C ALA A 191 9.58 -2.55 -0.11
N TRP A 192 9.61 -3.88 -0.18
CA TRP A 192 10.02 -4.75 0.93
C TRP A 192 11.45 -4.49 1.39
N PHE A 193 12.40 -4.32 0.45
CA PHE A 193 13.80 -4.06 0.77
C PHE A 193 14.02 -2.67 1.38
N ALA A 194 13.19 -1.68 1.02
CA ALA A 194 13.21 -0.39 1.69
C ALA A 194 12.85 -0.53 3.18
N HIS A 195 11.80 -1.28 3.50
CA HIS A 195 11.43 -1.54 4.88
C HIS A 195 12.50 -2.32 5.64
N ILE A 196 13.09 -3.34 5.02
CA ILE A 196 14.15 -4.14 5.63
C ILE A 196 15.38 -3.28 5.92
N GLY A 197 15.83 -2.51 4.93
CA GLY A 197 16.98 -1.61 5.04
C GLY A 197 16.76 -0.52 6.09
N GLY A 198 15.59 0.11 6.09
CA GLY A 198 15.20 1.09 7.09
C GLY A 198 15.20 0.50 8.50
N PHE A 199 14.57 -0.67 8.69
CA PHE A 199 14.48 -1.34 9.99
C PHE A 199 15.83 -1.73 10.57
N VAL A 200 16.66 -2.44 9.79
CA VAL A 200 18.01 -2.86 10.21
C VAL A 200 18.91 -1.64 10.39
N GLY A 201 18.83 -0.67 9.48
CA GLY A 201 19.54 0.60 9.56
C GLY A 201 19.20 1.36 10.84
N GLY A 202 17.92 1.45 11.20
CA GLY A 202 17.45 2.06 12.44
C GLY A 202 17.98 1.38 13.69
N ILE A 203 18.00 0.05 13.75
CA ILE A 203 18.59 -0.70 14.87
C ILE A 203 20.08 -0.37 15.03
N ILE A 204 20.81 -0.29 13.92
CA ILE A 204 22.25 0.01 13.91
C ILE A 204 22.48 1.47 14.33
N LEU A 205 21.77 2.42 13.72
CA LEU A 205 21.87 3.86 13.99
C LEU A 205 21.53 4.19 15.44
N LEU A 206 20.51 3.54 16.01
CA LEU A 206 20.10 3.76 17.40
C LEU A 206 21.26 3.56 18.38
N LYS A 207 22.11 2.54 18.16
CA LYS A 207 23.26 2.28 19.03
C LYS A 207 24.25 3.45 19.05
N PHE A 208 24.44 4.13 17.92
CA PHE A 208 25.31 5.29 17.84
C PHE A 208 24.69 6.52 18.51
N VAL A 209 23.40 6.74 18.29
CA VAL A 209 22.66 7.87 18.88
C VAL A 209 22.62 7.77 20.41
N LEU A 210 22.33 6.58 20.96
CA LEU A 210 22.28 6.37 22.41
C LEU A 210 23.65 6.58 23.07
N LYS A 211 24.73 6.09 22.44
CA LYS A 211 26.11 6.28 22.93
C LYS A 211 26.52 7.74 22.98
N ASP A 212 26.11 8.54 22.01
CA ASP A 212 26.39 9.98 21.99
C ASP A 212 25.60 10.72 23.08
N ASN A 213 24.34 10.35 23.30
CA ASN A 213 23.52 10.93 24.36
C ASN A 213 24.06 10.65 25.75
N GLU A 214 24.45 9.40 26.05
CA GLU A 214 25.05 9.03 27.35
C GLU A 214 26.34 9.81 27.64
N ARG A 215 27.16 10.06 26.60
CA ARG A 215 28.37 10.89 26.72
C ARG A 215 28.05 12.35 27.04
N ARG A 216 26.96 12.90 26.51
CA ARG A 216 26.57 14.30 26.69
C ARG A 216 25.90 14.56 28.05
N THR A 217 25.11 13.61 28.56
CA THR A 217 24.29 13.83 29.77
C THR A 217 24.81 13.18 31.05
N GLY A 218 25.80 12.28 30.97
CA GLY A 218 26.48 11.70 32.13
C GLY A 218 25.60 10.85 33.07
N SER A 219 24.36 10.56 32.70
CA SER A 219 23.42 9.76 33.47
C SER A 219 22.53 8.93 32.55
N PRO A 220 22.27 7.64 32.83
CA PRO A 220 21.17 6.93 32.20
C PRO A 220 19.87 7.61 32.65
N TYR A 221 19.28 8.38 31.74
CA TYR A 221 18.12 9.25 31.99
C TYR A 221 17.09 8.65 32.96
N SER A 222 16.80 9.38 34.04
CA SER A 222 15.66 9.16 34.93
C SER A 222 14.63 10.24 34.65
N TYR A 223 13.45 9.86 34.17
CA TYR A 223 12.38 10.81 33.85
C TYR A 223 11.12 10.56 34.69
N ALA A 224 10.36 11.64 34.97
CA ALA A 224 9.04 11.59 35.60
C ALA A 224 7.95 11.50 34.53
N ASN A 225 6.96 10.62 34.72
CA ASN A 225 5.91 10.29 33.73
C ASN A 225 5.14 11.52 33.23
N VAL A 226 5.00 11.70 31.92
CA VAL A 226 4.00 12.59 31.30
C VAL A 226 2.93 11.69 30.67
N GLU A 227 1.66 12.00 30.91
CA GLU A 227 0.56 11.30 30.22
C GLU A 227 0.63 11.60 28.72
N LYS A 228 0.38 10.58 27.88
CA LYS A 228 0.29 10.76 26.43
C LYS A 228 -0.71 11.88 26.12
N LEU A 229 -0.23 12.99 25.57
CA LEU A 229 -1.11 14.07 25.15
C LEU A 229 -2.07 13.56 24.06
N PRO A 230 -3.35 13.97 24.09
CA PRO A 230 -4.28 13.65 23.03
C PRO A 230 -3.75 14.20 21.69
N LEU A 231 -4.07 13.49 20.59
CA LEU A 231 -3.81 13.95 19.23
C LEU A 231 -4.10 15.45 19.10
N PRO A 232 -3.19 16.26 18.52
CA PRO A 232 -3.50 17.64 18.20
C PRO A 232 -4.79 17.71 17.39
N PRO A 233 -5.69 18.69 17.66
CA PRO A 233 -7.03 18.72 17.06
C PRO A 233 -7.03 18.63 15.53
N PHE A 234 -6.00 19.18 14.87
CA PHE A 234 -5.87 19.12 13.41
C PHE A 234 -5.55 17.70 12.89
N ILE A 235 -4.77 16.91 13.62
CA ILE A 235 -4.47 15.50 13.26
C ILE A 235 -5.70 14.64 13.52
N ALA A 236 -6.35 14.83 14.66
CA ALA A 236 -7.62 14.15 14.96
C ALA A 236 -8.67 14.46 13.88
N ALA A 237 -8.82 15.73 13.50
CA ALA A 237 -9.73 16.16 12.44
C ALA A 237 -9.35 15.53 11.09
N PHE A 238 -8.06 15.49 10.73
CA PHE A 238 -7.60 14.84 9.50
C PHE A 238 -7.94 13.35 9.47
N LEU A 239 -7.70 12.62 10.57
CA LEU A 239 -8.01 11.19 10.68
C LEU A 239 -9.52 10.90 10.60
N VAL A 240 -10.35 11.77 11.19
CA VAL A 240 -11.82 11.67 11.09
C VAL A 240 -12.30 11.96 9.67
N LEU A 241 -11.84 13.06 9.08
CA LEU A 241 -12.17 13.42 7.69
C LEU A 241 -11.70 12.34 6.71
N TYR A 242 -10.54 11.74 6.95
CA TYR A 242 -10.06 10.57 6.22
C TYR A 242 -11.02 9.39 6.35
N GLY A 243 -11.42 9.02 7.56
CA GLY A 243 -12.36 7.92 7.79
C GLY A 243 -13.65 8.11 6.99
N LEU A 244 -14.18 9.34 7.00
CA LEU A 244 -15.37 9.69 6.22
C LEU A 244 -15.11 9.66 4.70
N ALA A 245 -13.98 10.19 4.24
CA ALA A 245 -13.61 10.21 2.82
C ALA A 245 -13.34 8.80 2.27
N ALA A 246 -12.70 7.92 3.03
CA ALA A 246 -12.42 6.55 2.64
C ALA A 246 -13.72 5.72 2.54
N ILE A 247 -14.65 5.90 3.49
CA ILE A 247 -15.98 5.29 3.43
C ILE A 247 -16.75 5.85 2.22
N GLY A 248 -16.71 7.16 2.01
CA GLY A 248 -17.37 7.81 0.88
C GLY A 248 -16.83 7.36 -0.49
N PHE A 249 -15.51 7.25 -0.64
CA PHE A 249 -14.86 6.79 -1.87
C PHE A 249 -15.15 5.31 -2.15
N SER A 250 -15.10 4.45 -1.11
CA SER A 250 -15.47 3.04 -1.23
C SER A 250 -16.95 2.87 -1.62
N ALA A 251 -17.86 3.65 -1.01
CA ALA A 251 -19.27 3.67 -1.37
C ALA A 251 -19.50 4.18 -2.80
N TYR A 252 -18.75 5.20 -3.23
CA TYR A 252 -18.79 5.72 -4.60
C TYR A 252 -18.33 4.69 -5.62
N GLN A 253 -17.19 4.02 -5.41
CA GLN A 253 -16.72 2.97 -6.31
C GLN A 253 -17.70 1.80 -6.39
N HIS A 254 -18.29 1.40 -5.26
CA HIS A 254 -19.31 0.35 -5.23
C HIS A 254 -20.60 0.77 -5.96
N HIS A 255 -21.02 2.03 -5.84
CA HIS A 255 -22.17 2.57 -6.57
C HIS A 255 -21.90 2.70 -8.09
N ALA A 256 -20.72 3.21 -8.47
CA ALA A 256 -20.28 3.32 -9.86
C ALA A 256 -20.17 1.93 -10.52
N PHE A 257 -19.65 0.93 -9.80
CA PHE A 257 -19.59 -0.46 -10.24
C PHE A 257 -21.00 -1.05 -10.44
N ARG A 258 -21.93 -0.84 -9.49
CA ARG A 258 -23.32 -1.27 -9.64
C ARG A 258 -24.02 -0.59 -10.83
N PHE A 259 -23.75 0.69 -11.04
CA PHE A 259 -24.28 1.43 -12.18
C PHE A 259 -23.74 0.88 -13.51
N GLN A 260 -22.44 0.54 -13.58
CA GLN A 260 -21.86 -0.13 -14.75
C GLN A 260 -22.47 -1.53 -14.97
N LEU A 261 -22.68 -2.33 -13.93
CA LEU A 261 -23.36 -3.63 -14.03
C LEU A 261 -24.80 -3.52 -14.57
N GLN A 262 -25.55 -2.49 -14.13
CA GLN A 262 -26.90 -2.22 -14.63
C GLN A 262 -26.91 -1.82 -16.10
N ASN A 263 -25.85 -1.16 -16.58
CA ASN A 263 -25.70 -0.76 -17.99
C ASN A 263 -25.09 -1.86 -18.88
N ILE A 264 -24.46 -2.88 -18.29
CA ILE A 264 -23.90 -4.06 -19.01
C ILE A 264 -24.90 -5.22 -19.05
N ALA A 265 -25.85 -5.30 -18.11
CA ALA A 265 -26.91 -6.29 -18.16
C ALA A 265 -27.77 -6.05 -19.42
N PRO A 266 -27.77 -6.96 -20.42
CA PRO A 266 -28.68 -6.81 -21.54
C PRO A 266 -30.10 -6.87 -20.98
N ALA A 267 -30.93 -5.90 -21.37
CA ALA A 267 -32.36 -5.93 -21.08
C ALA A 267 -32.92 -7.25 -21.61
N VAL A 268 -33.11 -8.23 -20.72
CA VAL A 268 -33.90 -9.42 -21.01
C VAL A 268 -35.33 -8.89 -21.13
N GLN A 269 -35.70 -8.45 -22.33
CA GLN A 269 -37.09 -8.18 -22.63
C GLN A 269 -37.83 -9.51 -22.49
N PRO A 270 -38.93 -9.57 -21.71
CA PRO A 270 -39.77 -10.75 -21.73
C PRO A 270 -40.25 -11.00 -23.17
N PRO A 271 -40.40 -12.26 -23.59
CA PRO A 271 -40.75 -12.59 -24.97
C PRO A 271 -42.02 -11.84 -25.38
N SER A 272 -41.94 -11.15 -26.52
CA SER A 272 -43.08 -10.41 -27.06
C SER A 272 -44.24 -11.39 -27.28
N LYS A 273 -45.44 -11.02 -26.81
CA LYS A 273 -46.66 -11.74 -27.15
C LYS A 273 -46.81 -11.67 -28.67
N ALA A 274 -46.66 -12.81 -29.35
CA ALA A 274 -46.88 -12.91 -30.78
C ALA A 274 -48.28 -12.39 -31.12
N LEU A 275 -48.35 -11.43 -32.05
CA LEU A 275 -49.59 -11.01 -32.68
C LEU A 275 -50.18 -12.17 -33.48
N PRO A 276 -51.52 -12.33 -33.53
CA PRO A 276 -52.14 -13.41 -34.29
C PRO A 276 -51.82 -13.25 -35.79
N GLN A 277 -51.33 -14.31 -36.42
CA GLN A 277 -51.17 -14.38 -37.87
C GLN A 277 -52.53 -14.16 -38.55
N GLN A 278 -52.59 -13.18 -39.46
CA GLN A 278 -53.74 -13.01 -40.36
C GLN A 278 -53.88 -14.23 -41.25
N ALA A 279 -55.11 -14.74 -41.36
CA ALA A 279 -55.46 -15.89 -42.17
C ALA A 279 -55.22 -15.63 -43.67
N PRO A 280 -54.71 -16.61 -44.44
CA PRO A 280 -54.58 -16.47 -45.89
C PRO A 280 -55.94 -16.60 -46.61
N HIS A 281 -56.16 -15.73 -47.59
CA HIS A 281 -57.28 -15.79 -48.53
C HIS A 281 -57.22 -17.06 -49.40
N PRO A 282 -58.36 -17.64 -49.80
CA PRO A 282 -58.39 -18.90 -50.53
C PRO A 282 -58.13 -18.68 -52.02
N ASP A 283 -57.15 -19.40 -52.57
CA ASP A 283 -56.99 -19.54 -54.02
C ASP A 283 -57.53 -20.90 -54.48
N TYR A 284 -58.49 -20.83 -55.39
CA TYR A 284 -59.17 -21.98 -56.00
C TYR A 284 -58.33 -22.53 -57.15
N SER A 285 -57.73 -23.72 -56.99
CA SER A 285 -57.57 -24.64 -58.13
C SER A 285 -57.46 -26.11 -57.67
N ALA A 286 -58.49 -26.85 -58.07
CA ALA A 286 -58.56 -28.31 -58.28
C ALA A 286 -57.31 -28.83 -59.04
N ALA A 287 -56.87 -30.09 -59.05
CA ALA A 287 -57.33 -31.42 -58.62
C ALA A 287 -56.15 -32.41 -58.90
N PRO A 288 -56.22 -33.72 -58.55
CA PRO A 288 -55.07 -34.47 -58.05
C PRO A 288 -54.53 -35.61 -58.94
N SER A 289 -53.48 -36.26 -58.41
CA SER A 289 -53.11 -37.69 -58.57
C SER A 289 -51.89 -38.02 -59.46
N LYS A 290 -50.85 -38.64 -58.88
CA LYS A 290 -50.68 -40.12 -58.82
C LYS A 290 -49.29 -40.51 -58.27
N ASN A 291 -49.32 -41.55 -57.43
CA ASN A 291 -48.21 -42.38 -56.98
C ASN A 291 -47.36 -42.96 -58.13
N LYS A 292 -46.06 -43.18 -57.88
CA LYS A 292 -45.24 -44.36 -58.25
C LYS A 292 -43.75 -44.14 -57.84
N THR A 293 -43.27 -44.78 -56.78
CA THR A 293 -42.47 -46.04 -56.74
C THR A 293 -41.02 -45.97 -57.26
N ALA A 294 -40.10 -46.31 -56.34
CA ALA A 294 -38.98 -47.27 -56.46
C ALA A 294 -37.60 -46.86 -57.03
N GLY A 295 -36.55 -47.40 -56.36
CA GLY A 295 -35.21 -47.69 -56.91
C GLY A 295 -34.05 -46.98 -56.18
N LYS A 296 -33.46 -47.55 -55.12
CA LYS A 296 -32.22 -48.37 -55.09
C LYS A 296 -30.98 -47.75 -55.77
N HIS A 297 -29.93 -47.50 -54.96
CA HIS A 297 -28.52 -47.96 -55.09
C HIS A 297 -27.62 -47.12 -54.16
N SER A 298 -27.14 -47.62 -53.02
CA SER A 298 -25.88 -48.37 -52.82
C SER A 298 -24.61 -47.69 -53.39
N HIS A 299 -23.78 -47.10 -52.53
CA HIS A 299 -22.39 -47.56 -52.37
C HIS A 299 -21.74 -47.00 -51.11
N LYS A 300 -20.93 -47.86 -50.50
CA LYS A 300 -20.24 -47.75 -49.21
C LYS A 300 -18.80 -48.16 -49.47
N VAL A 301 -17.81 -47.30 -49.20
CA VAL A 301 -16.38 -47.62 -48.96
C VAL A 301 -15.81 -46.39 -48.21
N LYS A 302 -15.44 -46.35 -46.91
CA LYS A 302 -14.50 -47.06 -46.02
C LYS A 302 -13.00 -46.79 -46.21
N SER A 303 -12.37 -46.47 -45.07
CA SER A 303 -10.96 -46.65 -44.63
C SER A 303 -9.98 -45.50 -44.94
N ALA A 304 -9.39 -44.83 -43.93
CA ALA A 304 -8.24 -45.23 -43.07
C ALA A 304 -6.92 -44.68 -43.68
N ALA A 305 -5.82 -44.29 -43.01
CA ALA A 305 -5.39 -44.13 -41.62
C ALA A 305 -3.97 -43.48 -41.65
N SER A 306 -3.52 -42.96 -40.50
CA SER A 306 -2.11 -42.72 -40.11
C SER A 306 -1.39 -41.56 -40.84
N LYS A 307 -0.41 -40.84 -40.28
CA LYS A 307 0.71 -41.25 -39.40
C LYS A 307 1.34 -40.00 -38.75
N SER A 308 1.91 -40.17 -37.57
CA SER A 308 2.89 -39.25 -36.96
C SER A 308 4.22 -39.27 -37.71
N VAL A 309 5.02 -38.21 -37.59
CA VAL A 309 6.49 -38.26 -37.39
C VAL A 309 6.96 -36.93 -36.75
N LYS A 310 7.67 -37.11 -35.62
CA LYS A 310 8.77 -36.34 -34.98
C LYS A 310 8.90 -34.83 -35.20
#